data_AF-A0A2U3NVU6-F1
#
_entry.id   AF-A0A2U3NVU6-F1
#
_cell.length_a   1.000
_cell.length_b   1.000
_cell.length_c   1.000
_cell.angle_alpha   90.00
_cell.angle_beta   90.00
_cell.angle_gamma   90.00
#
_symmetry.space_group_name_H-M   'P 1'
#
loop_
_entity.id
_entity.type
_entity.pdbx_description
1 polymer ?
#
loop_
_entity_poly.entity_id
_entity_poly.type
_entity_poly.pdbx_seq_one_letter_code
_entity_poly.pdbx_strand_id
1 'polypeptide(L)'
;MVYIPLTAGSQLTYELPFLIGHPFNLWTATADPGWRWLWWQYGLADTRYRSDDNFIFGLEFGAVLVGILLFVVWTRMLRRDLPVESRIRCLWLSFFGVAVLITGTTAYYVAEVRAGFADIGQGAFGLWFKFIGENVPYLVLPYFVLYAIYYLVDHLTRQAAVAAAQDPAALVEPA
;
A
#
# COMPACT_ATOMS: atom_id res chain seq x y z
N MET A 1 11.31 1.78 -8.15
CA MET A 1 10.44 2.93 -7.81
C MET A 1 9.00 2.77 -8.29
N VAL A 2 8.64 1.87 -9.22
CA VAL A 2 7.27 1.74 -9.76
C VAL A 2 6.25 1.21 -8.75
N TYR A 3 6.66 0.34 -7.81
CA TYR A 3 5.75 -0.24 -6.83
C TYR A 3 5.13 0.78 -5.87
N ILE A 4 5.91 1.75 -5.38
CA ILE A 4 5.43 2.75 -4.40
C ILE A 4 4.27 3.60 -4.95
N PRO A 5 4.35 4.22 -6.15
CA PRO A 5 3.22 4.93 -6.73
C PRO A 5 2.09 4.00 -7.15
N LEU A 6 2.36 2.75 -7.56
CA LEU A 6 1.30 1.78 -7.85
C LEU A 6 0.47 1.48 -6.60
N THR A 7 1.12 1.16 -5.48
CA THR A 7 0.43 0.85 -4.24
C THR A 7 -0.24 2.09 -3.65
N ALA A 8 0.44 3.23 -3.64
CA ALA A 8 -0.17 4.48 -3.18
C ALA A 8 -1.38 4.87 -4.05
N GLY A 9 -1.30 4.66 -5.37
CA GLY A 9 -2.40 4.84 -6.30
C GLY A 9 -3.60 3.97 -5.93
N SER A 10 -3.41 2.66 -5.80
CA SER A 10 -4.48 1.74 -5.38
C SER A 10 -5.13 2.17 -4.06
N GLN A 11 -4.34 2.52 -3.03
CA GLN A 11 -4.88 2.97 -1.75
C GLN A 11 -5.70 4.27 -1.88
N LEU A 12 -5.26 5.21 -2.71
CA LEU A 12 -5.93 6.50 -2.86
C LEU A 12 -7.09 6.48 -3.87
N THR A 13 -7.12 5.53 -4.81
CA THR A 13 -8.13 5.48 -5.86
C THR A 13 -9.12 4.33 -5.71
N TYR A 14 -8.81 3.28 -4.96
CA TYR A 14 -9.77 2.22 -4.60
C TYR A 14 -10.22 2.40 -3.15
N GLU A 15 -9.29 2.34 -2.21
CA GLU A 15 -9.63 2.20 -0.79
C GLU A 15 -10.15 3.49 -0.17
N LEU A 16 -9.55 4.64 -0.48
CA LEU A 16 -10.04 5.93 0.03
C LEU A 16 -11.48 6.22 -0.42
N PRO A 17 -11.85 6.09 -1.71
CA PRO A 17 -13.24 6.21 -2.11
C PRO A 17 -14.12 5.19 -1.40
N PHE A 18 -13.72 3.92 -1.28
CA PHE A 18 -14.46 2.90 -0.53
C PHE A 18 -14.75 3.36 0.91
N LEU A 19 -13.75 3.82 1.65
CA LEU A 19 -13.94 4.32 3.03
C LEU A 19 -14.89 5.52 3.07
N ILE A 20 -14.79 6.46 2.13
CA ILE A 20 -15.66 7.63 2.08
C ILE A 20 -17.11 7.22 1.85
N GLY A 21 -17.37 6.25 0.97
CA GLY A 21 -18.73 5.82 0.67
C GLY A 21 -19.33 4.82 1.65
N HIS A 22 -18.51 4.19 2.51
CA HIS A 22 -18.98 3.19 3.46
C HIS A 22 -20.01 3.75 4.46
N PRO A 23 -19.82 4.91 5.11
CA PRO A 23 -20.83 5.51 6.00
C PRO A 23 -22.15 5.88 5.31
N PHE A 24 -22.15 6.03 3.99
CA PHE A 24 -23.33 6.39 3.20
C PHE A 24 -23.99 5.18 2.50
N ASN A 25 -23.55 3.95 2.79
CA ASN A 25 -24.05 2.72 2.19
C ASN A 25 -23.96 2.68 0.65
N LEU A 26 -22.93 3.33 0.07
CA LEU A 26 -22.82 3.47 -1.40
C LEU A 26 -22.50 2.15 -2.13
N TRP A 27 -22.00 1.14 -1.42
CA TRP A 27 -21.48 -0.12 -1.96
C TRP A 27 -22.46 -1.29 -1.89
N THR A 28 -23.68 -1.02 -1.45
CA THR A 28 -24.77 -1.99 -1.47
C THR A 28 -25.08 -2.43 -2.90
N ALA A 29 -25.49 -3.69 -3.07
CA ALA A 29 -25.79 -4.24 -4.39
C ALA A 29 -26.98 -3.51 -5.02
N THR A 30 -26.83 -3.07 -6.28
CA THR A 30 -27.86 -2.36 -7.04
C THR A 30 -27.82 -2.78 -8.51
N ALA A 31 -28.93 -2.62 -9.22
CA ALA A 31 -29.00 -2.82 -10.67
C ALA A 31 -28.46 -1.62 -11.46
N ASP A 32 -28.28 -0.46 -10.82
CA ASP A 32 -27.80 0.77 -11.46
C ASP A 32 -26.63 1.40 -10.65
N PRO A 33 -25.40 0.87 -10.84
CA PRO A 33 -24.24 1.34 -10.08
C PRO A 33 -23.73 2.72 -10.54
N GLY A 34 -23.99 3.12 -11.79
CA GLY A 34 -23.53 4.39 -12.35
C GLY A 34 -22.01 4.59 -12.20
N TRP A 35 -21.59 5.75 -11.68
CA TRP A 35 -20.17 6.07 -11.44
C TRP A 35 -19.49 5.15 -10.40
N ARG A 36 -20.27 4.46 -9.57
CA ARG A 36 -19.78 3.54 -8.52
C ARG A 36 -19.38 2.17 -9.06
N TRP A 37 -19.54 1.95 -10.38
CA TRP A 37 -19.39 0.63 -11.01
C TRP A 37 -18.11 -0.09 -10.62
N LEU A 38 -16.98 0.63 -10.48
CA LEU A 38 -15.70 0.04 -10.10
C LEU A 38 -15.74 -0.63 -8.71
N TRP A 39 -16.08 0.12 -7.67
CA TRP A 39 -16.19 -0.39 -6.30
C TRP A 39 -17.34 -1.37 -6.14
N TRP A 40 -18.45 -1.10 -6.82
CA TRP A 40 -19.59 -2.01 -6.84
C TRP A 40 -19.22 -3.38 -7.44
N GLN A 41 -18.46 -3.41 -8.55
CA GLN A 41 -17.95 -4.65 -9.13
C GLN A 41 -17.04 -5.42 -8.17
N TYR A 42 -16.25 -4.71 -7.38
CA TYR A 42 -15.40 -5.32 -6.37
C TYR A 42 -16.23 -5.91 -5.23
N GLY A 43 -17.22 -5.17 -4.70
CA GLY A 43 -18.18 -5.64 -3.68
C GLY A 43 -19.13 -6.76 -4.12
N LEU A 44 -19.21 -7.06 -5.43
CA LEU A 44 -19.86 -8.26 -5.94
C LEU A 44 -18.95 -9.50 -5.90
N ALA A 45 -17.65 -9.29 -5.93
CA ALA A 45 -16.66 -10.36 -5.96
C ALA A 45 -16.11 -10.69 -4.58
N ASP A 46 -16.05 -9.71 -3.69
CA ASP A 46 -15.81 -9.91 -2.26
C ASP A 46 -16.92 -9.18 -1.52
N THR A 47 -17.85 -9.94 -0.92
CA THR A 47 -19.06 -9.38 -0.32
C THR A 47 -18.79 -8.50 0.89
N ARG A 48 -17.58 -8.56 1.47
CA ARG A 48 -17.19 -7.75 2.61
C ARG A 48 -16.77 -6.33 2.23
N TYR A 49 -16.52 -6.07 0.95
CA TYR A 49 -16.37 -4.70 0.44
C TYR A 49 -17.73 -3.99 0.25
N ARG A 50 -18.81 -4.57 0.78
CA ARG A 50 -20.05 -3.85 1.05
C ARG A 50 -19.92 -3.05 2.35
N SER A 51 -20.97 -2.31 2.70
CA SER A 51 -20.93 -1.34 3.81
C SER A 51 -21.19 -1.95 5.21
N ASP A 52 -21.02 -3.26 5.36
CA ASP A 52 -21.41 -4.04 6.54
C ASP A 52 -20.25 -4.80 7.22
N ASP A 53 -19.04 -4.78 6.67
CA ASP A 53 -17.88 -5.49 7.25
C ASP A 53 -16.90 -4.55 7.99
N ASN A 54 -16.86 -4.69 9.31
CA ASN A 54 -15.99 -3.89 10.17
C ASN A 54 -14.49 -4.24 10.02
N PHE A 55 -14.17 -5.48 9.67
CA PHE A 55 -12.79 -5.92 9.51
C PHE A 55 -12.18 -5.29 8.26
N ILE A 56 -12.87 -5.37 7.12
CA ILE A 56 -12.43 -4.74 5.87
C ILE A 56 -12.36 -3.22 6.04
N PHE A 57 -13.36 -2.58 6.67
CA PHE A 57 -13.28 -1.14 6.94
C PHE A 57 -12.01 -0.76 7.73
N GLY A 58 -11.72 -1.48 8.81
CA GLY A 58 -10.54 -1.22 9.63
C GLY A 58 -9.21 -1.48 8.90
N LEU A 59 -9.17 -2.56 8.11
CA LEU A 59 -8.01 -2.93 7.30
C LEU A 59 -7.72 -1.85 6.25
N GLU A 60 -8.73 -1.44 5.49
CA GLU A 60 -8.58 -0.44 4.44
C GLU A 60 -8.31 0.95 5.00
N PHE A 61 -8.85 1.28 6.17
CA PHE A 61 -8.49 2.52 6.87
C PHE A 61 -6.99 2.61 7.17
N GLY A 62 -6.40 1.53 7.70
CA GLY A 62 -4.96 1.45 7.89
C GLY A 62 -4.18 1.54 6.57
N ALA A 63 -4.65 0.85 5.54
CA ALA A 63 -4.01 0.81 4.23
C ALA A 63 -4.01 2.19 3.55
N VAL A 64 -5.08 2.98 3.68
CA VAL A 64 -5.16 4.37 3.18
C VAL A 64 -4.19 5.30 3.89
N LEU A 65 -4.08 5.22 5.22
CA LEU A 65 -3.09 6.03 5.97
C LEU A 65 -1.66 5.75 5.48
N VAL A 66 -1.36 4.47 5.24
CA VAL A 66 -0.08 4.07 4.66
C VAL A 66 0.06 4.54 3.21
N GLY A 67 -0.99 4.48 2.41
CA GLY A 67 -1.02 5.00 1.04
C GLY A 67 -0.67 6.49 0.97
N ILE A 68 -1.23 7.30 1.88
CA ILE A 68 -0.92 8.72 2.02
C ILE A 68 0.56 8.91 2.38
N LEU A 69 1.06 8.19 3.39
CA LEU A 69 2.48 8.23 3.77
C LEU A 69 3.38 7.91 2.57
N LEU A 70 3.09 6.80 1.86
CA LEU A 70 3.85 6.34 0.70
C LEU A 70 3.83 7.34 -0.45
N PHE A 71 2.69 7.99 -0.70
CA PHE A 71 2.56 9.05 -1.69
C PHE A 71 3.43 10.27 -1.33
N VAL A 72 3.41 10.72 -0.08
CA VAL A 72 4.21 11.85 0.40
C VAL A 72 5.70 11.56 0.31
N VAL A 73 6.16 10.40 0.77
CA VAL A 73 7.60 10.07 0.70
C VAL A 73 8.05 9.81 -0.74
N TRP A 74 7.20 9.23 -1.58
CA TRP A 74 7.49 9.04 -3.00
C TRP A 74 7.67 10.37 -3.72
N THR A 75 6.71 11.28 -3.60
CA THR A 75 6.77 12.63 -4.21
C THR A 75 7.99 13.40 -3.71
N ARG A 76 8.35 13.28 -2.42
CA ARG A 76 9.59 13.85 -1.88
C ARG A 76 10.85 13.22 -2.51
N MET A 77 10.87 11.90 -2.74
CA MET A 77 12.00 11.20 -3.37
C MET A 77 12.20 11.50 -4.85
N LEU A 78 11.19 12.02 -5.56
CA LEU A 78 11.30 12.49 -6.95
C LEU A 78 12.20 13.73 -7.08
N ARG A 79 12.43 14.46 -5.98
CA ARG A 79 13.33 15.61 -5.95
C ARG A 79 14.78 15.17 -6.18
N ARG A 80 15.43 15.80 -7.17
CA ARG A 80 16.84 15.55 -7.51
C ARG A 80 17.81 16.14 -6.48
N ASP A 81 17.43 17.25 -5.85
CA ASP A 81 18.18 17.99 -4.84
C ASP A 81 18.00 17.44 -3.43
N LEU A 82 17.29 16.31 -3.24
CA LEU A 82 17.04 15.76 -1.92
C LEU A 82 18.35 15.26 -1.27
N PRO A 83 18.72 15.77 -0.08
CA PRO A 83 19.92 15.32 0.63
C PRO A 83 19.91 13.80 0.88
N VAL A 84 21.09 13.19 0.88
CA VAL A 84 21.26 11.73 1.06
C VAL A 84 20.58 11.24 2.33
N GLU A 85 20.76 11.95 3.45
CA GLU A 85 20.13 11.59 4.72
C GLU A 85 18.59 11.62 4.64
N SER A 86 18.02 12.67 4.04
CA SER A 86 16.58 12.76 3.81
C SER A 86 16.07 11.63 2.91
N ARG A 87 16.85 11.22 1.92
CA ARG A 87 16.53 10.10 1.02
C ARG A 87 16.51 8.77 1.78
N ILE A 88 17.50 8.54 2.65
CA ILE A 88 17.56 7.35 3.53
C ILE A 88 16.33 7.31 4.46
N ARG A 89 15.95 8.44 5.08
CA ARG A 89 14.74 8.50 5.92
C ARG A 89 13.47 8.18 5.13
N CYS A 90 13.32 8.70 3.91
CA CYS A 90 12.18 8.39 3.04
C CYS A 90 12.14 6.90 2.66
N LEU A 91 13.30 6.28 2.41
CA LEU A 91 13.40 4.85 2.14
C LEU A 91 12.98 4.02 3.36
N TRP A 92 13.41 4.38 4.57
CA TRP A 92 12.94 3.70 5.79
C TRP A 92 11.45 3.84 6.05
N LEU A 93 10.88 5.04 5.84
CA LEU A 93 9.43 5.23 5.92
C LEU A 93 8.69 4.40 4.86
N SER A 94 9.26 4.29 3.66
CA SER A 94 8.72 3.43 2.61
C SER A 94 8.79 1.95 3.00
N PHE A 95 9.90 1.51 3.60
CA PHE A 95 10.06 0.16 4.12
C PHE A 95 8.99 -0.17 5.15
N PHE A 96 8.82 0.72 6.14
CA PHE A 96 7.80 0.58 7.18
C PHE A 96 6.39 0.50 6.58
N GLY A 97 6.03 1.43 5.69
CA GLY A 97 4.71 1.41 5.05
C GLY A 97 4.45 0.12 4.26
N VAL A 98 5.44 -0.33 3.46
CA VAL A 98 5.31 -1.58 2.72
C VAL A 98 5.17 -2.79 3.66
N ALA A 99 5.90 -2.84 4.77
CA ALA A 99 5.77 -3.90 5.76
C ALA A 99 4.38 -3.92 6.45
N VAL A 100 3.80 -2.74 6.72
CA VAL A 100 2.44 -2.64 7.25
C VAL A 100 1.42 -3.15 6.24
N LEU A 101 1.56 -2.80 4.95
CA LEU A 101 0.67 -3.31 3.89
C LEU A 101 0.77 -4.83 3.75
N ILE A 102 1.98 -5.40 3.78
CA ILE A 102 2.16 -6.87 3.80
C ILE A 102 1.38 -7.50 4.95
N THR A 103 1.42 -6.88 6.13
CA THR A 103 0.72 -7.38 7.32
C THR A 103 -0.79 -7.36 7.10
N GLY A 104 -1.34 -6.26 6.58
CA GLY A 104 -2.76 -6.15 6.23
C GLY A 104 -3.18 -7.17 5.18
N THR A 105 -2.46 -7.27 4.06
CA THR A 105 -2.73 -8.26 3.01
C THR A 105 -2.64 -9.68 3.54
N THR A 106 -1.65 -10.00 4.38
CA THR A 106 -1.54 -11.33 4.99
C THR A 106 -2.75 -11.63 5.89
N ALA A 107 -3.19 -10.67 6.71
CA ALA A 107 -4.38 -10.82 7.53
C ALA A 107 -5.64 -11.07 6.69
N TYR A 108 -5.81 -10.33 5.58
CA TYR A 108 -6.88 -10.54 4.62
C TYR A 108 -6.91 -11.97 4.06
N TYR A 109 -5.77 -12.46 3.55
CA TYR A 109 -5.69 -13.82 3.00
C TYR A 109 -5.92 -14.91 4.05
N VAL A 110 -5.39 -14.74 5.27
CA VAL A 110 -5.61 -15.69 6.36
C VAL A 110 -7.09 -15.72 6.78
N ALA A 111 -7.74 -14.56 6.84
CA ALA A 111 -9.18 -14.46 7.12
C ALA A 111 -9.99 -15.19 6.05
N GLU A 112 -9.64 -15.01 4.77
CA GLU A 112 -10.30 -15.68 3.64
C GLU A 112 -10.17 -17.20 3.67
N VAL A 113 -8.94 -17.70 3.85
CA VAL A 113 -8.70 -19.15 3.95
C VAL A 113 -9.46 -19.74 5.14
N ARG A 114 -9.49 -19.03 6.28
CA ARG A 114 -10.22 -19.46 7.47
C ARG A 114 -11.74 -19.48 7.22
N ALA A 115 -12.27 -18.52 6.47
CA ALA A 115 -13.68 -18.46 6.10
C ALA A 115 -14.06 -19.46 4.99
N GLY A 116 -13.09 -20.19 4.43
CA GLY A 116 -13.33 -21.14 3.34
C GLY A 116 -13.74 -20.44 2.04
N PHE A 117 -13.28 -19.20 1.83
CA PHE A 117 -13.64 -18.35 0.67
C PHE A 117 -15.14 -18.05 0.55
N ALA A 118 -15.87 -18.05 1.67
CA ALA A 118 -17.32 -17.86 1.68
C ALA A 118 -17.77 -16.50 1.13
N ASP A 119 -16.91 -15.49 1.25
CA ASP A 119 -17.19 -14.11 0.81
C ASP A 119 -16.81 -13.85 -0.66
N ILE A 120 -16.11 -14.80 -1.31
CA ILE A 120 -15.72 -14.68 -2.71
C ILE A 120 -16.90 -15.01 -3.63
N GLY A 121 -17.55 -13.97 -4.15
CA GLY A 121 -18.61 -14.04 -5.12
C GLY A 121 -18.14 -14.32 -6.55
N GLN A 122 -19.09 -14.41 -7.49
CA GLN A 122 -18.83 -14.57 -8.94
C GLN A 122 -18.10 -15.88 -9.35
N GLY A 123 -18.07 -16.88 -8.46
CA GLY A 123 -17.53 -18.22 -8.76
C GLY A 123 -16.07 -18.18 -9.23
N ALA A 124 -15.74 -18.98 -10.26
CA ALA A 124 -14.38 -19.09 -10.76
C ALA A 124 -13.80 -17.75 -11.26
N PHE A 125 -14.62 -16.85 -11.79
CA PHE A 125 -14.16 -15.55 -12.24
C PHE A 125 -13.73 -14.66 -11.07
N GLY A 126 -14.56 -14.54 -10.02
CA GLY A 126 -14.22 -13.77 -8.83
C GLY A 126 -12.96 -14.31 -8.14
N LEU A 127 -12.84 -15.64 -8.04
CA LEU A 127 -11.66 -16.28 -7.47
C LEU A 127 -10.39 -16.01 -8.29
N TRP A 128 -10.37 -16.35 -9.58
CA TRP A 128 -9.12 -16.31 -10.35
C TRP A 128 -8.73 -14.90 -10.78
N PHE A 129 -9.68 -14.07 -11.17
CA PHE A 129 -9.37 -12.74 -11.67
C PHE A 129 -9.18 -11.74 -10.53
N LYS A 130 -10.12 -11.70 -9.57
CA LYS A 130 -10.14 -10.66 -8.53
C LYS A 130 -9.40 -11.08 -7.27
N PHE A 131 -9.63 -12.28 -6.76
CA PHE A 131 -8.90 -12.74 -5.58
C PHE A 131 -7.43 -13.07 -5.93
N ILE A 132 -7.18 -13.89 -6.95
CA ILE A 132 -5.81 -14.25 -7.34
C ILE A 132 -5.14 -13.15 -8.18
N GLY A 133 -5.72 -12.80 -9.32
CA GLY A 133 -5.09 -11.88 -10.28
C GLY A 133 -4.82 -10.48 -9.72
N GLU A 134 -5.78 -9.90 -9.00
CA GLU A 134 -5.66 -8.54 -8.47
C GLU A 134 -4.85 -8.48 -7.18
N ASN A 135 -5.07 -9.41 -6.23
CA ASN A 135 -4.47 -9.31 -4.90
C ASN A 135 -3.13 -10.04 -4.73
N VAL A 136 -2.81 -11.10 -5.49
CA VAL A 136 -1.53 -11.82 -5.34
C VAL A 136 -0.31 -10.95 -5.64
N PRO A 137 -0.32 -10.02 -6.62
CA PRO A 137 0.77 -9.07 -6.79
C PRO A 137 1.09 -8.28 -5.51
N TYR A 138 0.06 -7.88 -4.75
CA TYR A 138 0.22 -7.18 -3.45
C TYR A 138 0.66 -8.10 -2.31
N LEU A 139 0.57 -9.41 -2.47
CA LEU A 139 1.14 -10.37 -1.54
C LEU A 139 2.62 -10.64 -1.84
N VAL A 140 2.99 -10.74 -3.11
CA VAL A 140 4.31 -11.25 -3.53
C VAL A 140 5.33 -10.13 -3.79
N LEU A 141 4.96 -9.11 -4.57
CA LEU A 141 5.88 -8.03 -4.95
C LEU A 141 6.45 -7.21 -3.77
N PRO A 142 5.72 -6.94 -2.67
CA PRO A 142 6.26 -6.18 -1.56
C PRO A 142 7.58 -6.72 -1.00
N TYR A 143 7.77 -8.04 -0.97
CA TYR A 143 8.98 -8.65 -0.41
C TYR A 143 10.23 -8.28 -1.23
N PHE A 144 10.12 -8.30 -2.57
CA PHE A 144 11.19 -7.84 -3.45
C PHE A 144 11.45 -6.34 -3.29
N VAL A 145 10.40 -5.56 -3.04
CA VAL A 145 10.50 -4.12 -2.81
C VAL A 145 11.20 -3.82 -1.49
N LEU A 146 10.86 -4.53 -0.41
CA LEU A 146 11.57 -4.41 0.87
C LEU A 146 13.05 -4.73 0.72
N TYR A 147 13.40 -5.80 -0.01
CA TYR A 147 14.78 -6.14 -0.29
C TYR A 147 15.50 -5.05 -1.10
N ALA A 148 14.87 -4.50 -2.12
CA ALA A 148 15.43 -3.41 -2.92
C ALA A 148 15.62 -2.12 -2.10
N ILE A 149 14.67 -1.80 -1.21
CA ILE A 149 14.79 -0.67 -0.28
C ILE A 149 15.96 -0.89 0.67
N TYR A 150 16.06 -2.08 1.28
CA TYR A 150 17.18 -2.45 2.15
C TYR A 150 18.53 -2.26 1.44
N TYR A 151 18.67 -2.77 0.22
CA TYR A 151 19.91 -2.65 -0.56
C TYR A 151 20.27 -1.18 -0.82
N LEU A 152 19.28 -0.35 -1.19
CA LEU A 152 19.48 1.08 -1.41
C LEU A 152 19.88 1.82 -0.13
N VAL A 153 19.25 1.48 0.99
CA VAL A 153 19.58 2.07 2.30
C VAL A 153 21.00 1.70 2.70
N ASP A 154 21.40 0.43 2.62
CA ASP A 154 22.76 -0.01 2.96
C ASP A 154 23.79 0.72 2.09
N HIS A 155 23.56 0.77 0.78
CA HIS A 155 24.43 1.45 -0.16
C HIS A 155 24.61 2.94 0.15
N LEU A 156 23.51 3.68 0.32
CA LEU A 156 23.54 5.11 0.60
C LEU A 156 24.14 5.41 1.97
N THR A 157 23.90 4.55 2.96
CA THR A 157 24.47 4.72 4.31
C THR A 157 25.98 4.56 4.29
N ARG A 158 26.51 3.57 3.55
CA ARG A 158 27.96 3.39 3.36
C ARG A 158 28.58 4.58 2.64
N GLN A 159 27.94 5.08 1.59
CA GLN A 159 28.42 6.26 0.86
C GLN A 159 28.47 7.51 1.76
N ALA A 160 27.43 7.74 2.57
CA ALA A 160 27.40 8.84 3.52
C ALA A 160 28.52 8.72 4.56
N ALA A 161 28.80 7.52 5.07
CA ALA A 161 29.88 7.28 6.02
C ALA A 161 31.27 7.56 5.41
N VAL A 162 31.52 7.16 4.16
CA VAL A 162 32.78 7.45 3.45
C VAL A 162 32.94 8.95 3.23
N ALA A 163 31.88 9.64 2.80
CA ALA A 163 31.91 11.09 2.60
C ALA A 163 32.21 11.84 3.90
N ALA A 164 31.58 11.44 5.02
CA ALA A 164 31.84 12.02 6.33
C ALA A 164 33.28 11.77 6.83
N ALA A 165 33.88 10.63 6.49
CA ALA A 165 35.27 10.33 6.84
C ALA A 165 36.29 11.12 6.00
N GLN A 166 35.92 11.51 4.78
CA GLN A 166 36.78 12.27 3.86
C GLN A 166 36.76 13.78 4.14
N ASP A 167 35.70 14.30 4.74
CA ASP A 167 35.60 15.70 5.16
C ASP A 167 35.11 15.81 6.63
N PRO A 168 36.03 15.63 7.61
CA PRO A 168 35.68 15.72 9.03
C PRO A 168 35.25 17.15 9.46
N ALA A 169 35.58 18.18 8.67
CA ALA A 169 35.29 19.57 8.99
C ALA A 169 33.81 19.95 8.74
N ALA A 170 33.09 19.18 7.92
CA ALA A 170 31.66 19.34 7.70
C ALA A 170 30.79 18.84 8.88
N LEU A 171 31.38 18.15 9.87
CA LEU A 171 30.69 17.68 11.09
C LEU A 171 30.54 18.77 12.17
N VAL A 172 31.12 19.95 11.95
CA VAL A 172 30.97 21.11 12.83
C VAL A 172 30.09 22.14 12.11
N GLU A 173 28.76 21.96 12.16
CA GLU A 173 27.88 23.10 11.87
C GLU A 173 28.05 24.16 12.98
N PRO A 174 28.13 25.46 12.65
CA PRO A 174 28.15 26.52 13.64
C PRO A 174 26.79 26.58 14.36
N ALA A 175 26.88 26.82 15.67
CA ALA A 175 25.77 26.87 16.64
C ALA A 175 24.65 27.85 16.29
#